data_AF-A0A2B7WQF0-F1
#
_entry.id   AF-A0A2B7WQF0-F1
#
_cell.length_a   1.000
_cell.length_b   1.000
_cell.length_c   1.000
_cell.angle_alpha   90.00
_cell.angle_beta   90.00
_cell.angle_gamma   90.00
#
_symmetry.space_group_name_H-M   'P 1'
#
loop_
_entity.id
_entity.type
_entity.pdbx_description
1 polymer ?
#
loop_
_entity_poly.entity_id
_entity_poly.type
_entity_poly.pdbx_seq_one_letter_code
_entity_poly.pdbx_strand_id
1 'polypeptide(L)'
;MTRFIFALTLFLQLVSAHFSVKYPFWRGNSYSTQWTRPCGGVNVTTNRTEWPLDGGSLLFSPTHHWAITYVNLGLGSDDSVIFNISLVEGFNQTGNGTFCFPKLEIPQGLGIAAGSNASLQVVQLTELGSALYNCADITFSENAEVLSTDTCTNSSGIGWKPIGAAAPTNNTPADNGVGAALSVDQTAKTLGLGVIMALLFWNLQF
;
A
#
# COMPACT_ATOMS: atom_id res chain seq x y z
N MET A 1 30.19 -0.55 28.39
CA MET A 1 29.83 0.25 27.20
C MET A 1 29.15 -0.58 26.09
N THR A 2 29.51 -1.84 25.90
CA THR A 2 28.93 -2.74 24.87
C THR A 2 27.42 -3.01 25.02
N ARG A 3 26.88 -3.04 26.24
CA ARG A 3 25.43 -3.24 26.48
C ARG A 3 24.53 -2.09 26.01
N PHE A 4 25.06 -0.86 25.94
CA PHE A 4 24.31 0.28 25.40
C PHE A 4 24.26 0.28 23.87
N ILE A 5 25.24 -0.34 23.20
CA ILE A 5 25.31 -0.43 21.73
C ILE A 5 24.25 -1.42 21.19
N PHE A 6 23.99 -2.51 21.93
CA PHE A 6 22.93 -3.47 21.58
C PHE A 6 21.51 -2.90 21.74
N ALA A 7 21.29 -2.02 22.74
CA ALA A 7 20.00 -1.35 22.89
C ALA A 7 19.77 -0.31 21.79
N LEU A 8 20.81 0.44 21.39
CA LEU A 8 20.71 1.47 20.36
C LEU A 8 20.48 0.91 18.95
N THR A 9 21.03 -0.27 18.64
CA THR A 9 20.85 -0.94 17.34
C THR A 9 19.45 -1.52 17.14
N LEU A 10 18.70 -1.80 18.21
CA LEU A 10 17.31 -2.27 18.12
C LEU A 10 16.30 -1.16 17.75
N PHE A 11 16.66 0.11 17.98
CA PHE A 11 15.80 1.26 17.66
C PHE A 11 15.96 1.79 16.23
N LEU A 12 16.88 1.24 15.41
CA LEU A 12 17.26 1.81 14.11
C LEU A 12 16.42 1.36 12.90
N GLN A 13 15.32 0.61 13.09
CA GLN A 13 14.61 -0.03 11.97
C GLN A 13 13.14 0.44 11.81
N LEU A 14 12.82 1.67 12.22
CA LEU A 14 11.54 2.30 11.87
C LEU A 14 11.70 3.16 10.61
N VAL A 15 12.04 2.53 9.48
CA VAL A 15 11.87 3.19 8.18
C VAL A 15 10.37 3.24 7.88
N SER A 16 9.75 4.38 8.13
CA SER A 16 8.32 4.57 7.86
C SER A 16 8.06 4.77 6.37
N ALA A 17 7.10 4.03 5.82
CA ALA A 17 6.75 4.03 4.41
C ALA A 17 5.66 5.07 4.07
N HIS A 18 5.85 6.33 4.44
CA HIS A 18 4.84 7.37 4.18
C HIS A 18 4.60 7.58 2.68
N PHE A 19 3.40 8.03 2.35
CA PHE A 19 3.03 8.40 0.99
C PHE A 19 2.17 9.67 0.98
N SER A 20 1.89 10.21 -0.20
CA SER A 20 0.93 11.31 -0.33
C SER A 20 0.03 11.09 -1.54
N VAL A 21 -1.27 11.31 -1.41
CA VAL A 21 -2.17 11.31 -2.56
C VAL A 21 -2.12 12.70 -3.18
N LYS A 22 -1.89 12.74 -4.49
CA LYS A 22 -1.72 13.98 -5.27
C LYS A 22 -2.96 14.30 -6.08
N TYR A 23 -3.63 13.28 -6.62
CA TYR A 23 -4.89 13.43 -7.33
C TYR A 23 -5.81 12.22 -7.08
N PRO A 24 -7.10 12.43 -6.78
CA PRO A 24 -7.66 13.69 -6.28
C PRO A 24 -6.87 14.14 -5.03
N PHE A 25 -6.85 15.45 -4.75
CA PHE A 25 -5.95 15.97 -3.71
C PHE A 25 -6.36 15.43 -2.34
N TRP A 26 -5.38 14.98 -1.54
CA TRP A 26 -5.65 14.46 -0.21
C TRP A 26 -6.33 15.51 0.70
N ARG A 27 -7.01 15.04 1.75
CA ARG A 27 -7.66 15.93 2.75
C ARG A 27 -6.69 16.92 3.38
N GLY A 28 -5.42 16.53 3.50
CA GLY A 28 -4.38 17.36 4.08
C GLY A 28 -3.12 16.56 4.39
N ASN A 29 -2.09 17.26 4.85
CA ASN A 29 -0.84 16.62 5.21
C ASN A 29 -1.00 15.77 6.48
N SER A 30 -0.95 14.46 6.29
CA SER A 30 -1.03 13.45 7.35
C SER A 30 0.30 12.73 7.60
N TYR A 31 1.44 13.27 7.14
CA TYR A 31 2.74 12.59 7.23
C TYR A 31 3.04 12.07 8.64
N SER A 32 2.77 12.86 9.70
CA SER A 32 3.01 12.47 11.08
C SER A 32 1.83 11.76 11.76
N THR A 33 0.79 11.39 11.04
CA THR A 33 -0.44 10.79 11.59
C THR A 33 -1.01 9.70 10.71
N GLN A 34 -0.28 9.26 9.67
CA GLN A 34 -0.78 8.33 8.65
C GLN A 34 -1.22 6.98 9.21
N TRP A 35 -0.74 6.57 10.38
CA TRP A 35 -1.18 5.36 11.07
C TRP A 35 -2.59 5.47 11.68
N THR A 36 -3.14 6.67 11.78
CA THR A 36 -4.47 6.91 12.38
C THR A 36 -5.57 6.63 11.36
N ARG A 37 -6.42 5.64 11.64
CA ARG A 37 -7.60 5.35 10.81
C ARG A 37 -8.64 6.48 10.87
N PRO A 38 -9.45 6.68 9.81
CA PRO A 38 -9.36 6.02 8.50
C PRO A 38 -8.52 6.78 7.47
N CYS A 39 -8.12 8.03 7.73
CA CYS A 39 -7.56 8.94 6.73
C CYS A 39 -6.29 9.66 7.22
N GLY A 40 -5.49 8.99 8.05
CA GLY A 40 -4.40 9.63 8.79
C GLY A 40 -4.91 10.60 9.86
N GLY A 41 -6.14 10.40 10.34
CA GLY A 41 -6.82 11.30 11.30
C GLY A 41 -7.22 12.66 10.74
N VAL A 42 -7.17 12.87 9.42
CA VAL A 42 -7.57 14.14 8.81
C VAL A 42 -9.08 14.15 8.53
N ASN A 43 -9.75 15.15 9.09
CA ASN A 43 -11.20 15.37 8.94
C ASN A 43 -11.57 15.56 7.47
N VAL A 44 -12.82 15.22 7.15
CA VAL A 44 -13.42 15.50 5.83
C VAL A 44 -13.34 16.99 5.48
N THR A 45 -13.14 17.25 4.20
CA THR A 45 -13.04 18.57 3.60
C THR A 45 -14.33 18.96 2.85
N THR A 46 -14.52 20.26 2.68
CA THR A 46 -15.59 20.84 1.86
C THR A 46 -15.13 21.14 0.43
N ASN A 47 -13.82 21.34 0.22
CA ASN A 47 -13.23 21.60 -1.09
C ASN A 47 -12.89 20.28 -1.79
N ARG A 48 -13.91 19.67 -2.40
CA ARG A 48 -13.86 18.34 -3.02
C ARG A 48 -13.35 18.42 -4.46
N THR A 49 -12.59 17.42 -4.89
CA THR A 49 -12.18 17.30 -6.30
C THR A 49 -13.34 16.73 -7.12
N GLU A 50 -13.67 17.33 -8.26
CA GLU A 50 -14.61 16.70 -9.19
C GLU A 50 -14.01 15.43 -9.79
N TRP A 51 -14.79 14.34 -9.82
CA TRP A 51 -14.32 13.02 -10.27
C TRP A 51 -15.38 12.35 -11.17
N PRO A 52 -14.99 11.63 -12.25
CA PRO A 52 -15.94 11.11 -13.23
C PRO A 52 -16.91 10.07 -12.66
N LEU A 53 -18.12 10.00 -13.21
CA LEU A 53 -19.19 9.12 -12.73
C LEU A 53 -18.90 7.62 -12.85
N ASP A 54 -18.11 7.22 -13.85
CA ASP A 54 -17.81 5.82 -14.15
C ASP A 54 -16.41 5.40 -13.67
N GLY A 55 -15.59 6.35 -13.24
CA GLY A 55 -14.23 6.09 -12.81
C GLY A 55 -13.26 7.18 -13.23
N GLY A 56 -12.31 7.50 -12.36
CA GLY A 56 -11.34 8.56 -12.57
C GLY A 56 -9.93 8.17 -12.20
N SER A 57 -9.00 9.10 -12.41
CA SER A 57 -7.60 8.85 -12.10
C SER A 57 -7.33 8.88 -10.60
N LEU A 58 -6.30 8.14 -10.20
CA LEU A 58 -5.68 8.22 -8.88
C LEU A 58 -4.17 8.33 -9.05
N LEU A 59 -3.58 9.38 -8.49
CA LEU A 59 -2.14 9.61 -8.48
C LEU A 59 -1.68 9.78 -7.03
N PHE A 60 -0.70 8.99 -6.63
CA PHE A 60 -0.10 9.08 -5.30
C PHE A 60 1.40 8.80 -5.36
N SER A 61 2.11 9.26 -4.34
CA SER A 61 3.56 9.22 -4.31
C SER A 61 4.07 8.46 -3.08
N PRO A 62 4.41 7.16 -3.22
CA PRO A 62 5.08 6.41 -2.17
C PRO A 62 6.54 6.84 -2.00
N THR A 63 7.02 6.85 -0.75
CA THR A 63 8.44 7.13 -0.45
C THR A 63 9.26 5.86 -0.20
N HIS A 64 8.59 4.74 0.12
CA HIS A 64 9.22 3.45 0.34
C HIS A 64 9.27 2.60 -0.94
N HIS A 65 10.24 1.70 -1.02
CA HIS A 65 10.46 0.86 -2.19
C HIS A 65 9.44 -0.27 -2.34
N TRP A 66 8.60 -0.51 -1.33
CA TRP A 66 7.61 -1.59 -1.32
C TRP A 66 6.46 -1.30 -0.37
N ALA A 67 5.24 -1.67 -0.77
CA ALA A 67 4.06 -1.76 0.10
C ALA A 67 3.00 -2.69 -0.49
N ILE A 68 2.14 -3.28 0.34
CA ILE A 68 0.85 -3.78 -0.14
C ILE A 68 -0.13 -2.62 -0.13
N THR A 69 -0.68 -2.28 -1.29
CA THR A 69 -1.57 -1.13 -1.44
C THR A 69 -3.00 -1.57 -1.76
N TYR A 70 -3.95 -0.88 -1.15
CA TYR A 70 -5.39 -1.02 -1.40
C TYR A 70 -5.97 0.33 -1.78
N VAL A 71 -6.98 0.33 -2.64
CA VAL A 71 -7.75 1.52 -2.97
C VAL A 71 -9.22 1.22 -2.76
N ASN A 72 -9.83 1.98 -1.86
CA ASN A 72 -11.23 1.83 -1.48
C ASN A 72 -12.00 3.13 -1.73
N LEU A 73 -13.30 2.98 -1.93
CA LEU A 73 -14.28 4.05 -2.06
C LEU A 73 -15.25 3.97 -0.87
N GLY A 74 -15.59 5.12 -0.32
CA GLY A 74 -16.68 5.27 0.63
C GLY A 74 -17.63 6.36 0.16
N LEU A 75 -18.93 6.03 0.07
CA LEU A 75 -19.97 6.98 -0.33
C LEU A 75 -20.41 7.82 0.87
N GLY A 76 -20.65 9.11 0.65
CA GLY A 76 -21.06 10.06 1.69
C GLY A 76 -20.14 11.28 1.78
N SER A 77 -20.48 12.17 2.71
CA SER A 77 -19.88 13.51 2.78
C SER A 77 -19.34 13.91 4.14
N ASP A 78 -19.36 13.03 5.14
CA ASP A 78 -18.96 13.33 6.52
C ASP A 78 -18.03 12.26 7.10
N ASP A 79 -17.62 12.44 8.36
CA ASP A 79 -16.66 11.55 9.02
C ASP A 79 -17.23 10.15 9.35
N SER A 80 -18.51 9.88 9.05
CA SER A 80 -19.13 8.56 9.18
C SER A 80 -18.97 7.68 7.94
N VAL A 81 -18.34 8.20 6.87
CA VAL A 81 -18.07 7.44 5.63
C VAL A 81 -17.35 6.12 5.94
N ILE A 82 -17.92 5.03 5.42
CA ILE A 82 -17.35 3.69 5.51
C ILE A 82 -16.73 3.33 4.16
N PHE A 83 -15.46 2.93 4.16
CA PHE A 83 -14.71 2.53 2.97
C PHE A 83 -14.90 1.04 2.67
N ASN A 84 -16.09 0.66 2.22
CA ASN A 84 -16.49 -0.73 1.99
C ASN A 84 -16.50 -1.17 0.52
N ILE A 85 -16.22 -0.27 -0.43
CA ILE A 85 -16.18 -0.59 -1.86
C ILE A 85 -14.71 -0.66 -2.29
N SER A 86 -14.22 -1.84 -2.69
CA SER A 86 -12.85 -1.97 -3.21
C SER A 86 -12.81 -1.58 -4.68
N LEU A 87 -11.99 -0.57 -5.03
CA LEU A 87 -11.73 -0.19 -6.42
C LEU A 87 -10.51 -0.92 -6.97
N VAL A 88 -9.51 -1.14 -6.12
CA VAL A 88 -8.36 -1.99 -6.41
C VAL A 88 -8.17 -2.91 -5.23
N GLU A 89 -8.27 -4.21 -5.50
CA GLU A 89 -7.90 -5.24 -4.54
C GLU A 89 -6.40 -5.10 -4.17
N GLY A 90 -5.98 -5.74 -3.08
CA GLY A 90 -4.60 -5.63 -2.63
C GLY A 90 -3.60 -5.96 -3.74
N PHE A 91 -2.65 -5.05 -3.96
CA PHE A 91 -1.56 -5.24 -4.91
C PHE A 91 -0.20 -4.94 -4.27
N ASN A 92 0.81 -5.66 -4.71
CA ASN A 92 2.19 -5.44 -4.36
C ASN A 92 2.72 -4.27 -5.20
N GLN A 93 2.94 -3.12 -4.56
CA GLN A 93 3.59 -1.97 -5.15
C GLN A 93 5.10 -2.06 -4.93
N THR A 94 5.87 -1.82 -5.98
CA THR A 94 7.34 -1.72 -5.92
C THR A 94 7.80 -0.35 -6.39
N GLY A 95 8.93 0.12 -5.87
CA GLY A 95 9.53 1.41 -6.18
C GLY A 95 8.93 2.58 -5.41
N ASN A 96 9.61 3.73 -5.51
CA ASN A 96 9.18 5.01 -4.97
C ASN A 96 9.06 6.06 -6.10
N GLY A 97 8.40 7.18 -5.84
CA GLY A 97 8.13 8.21 -6.85
C GLY A 97 6.64 8.42 -7.06
N THR A 98 6.18 8.48 -8.30
CA THR A 98 4.76 8.63 -8.67
C THR A 98 4.16 7.33 -9.15
N PHE A 99 3.06 6.91 -8.53
CA PHE A 99 2.19 5.83 -8.95
C PHE A 99 0.87 6.43 -9.45
N CYS A 100 0.44 6.07 -10.65
CA CYS A 100 -0.80 6.53 -11.23
C CYS A 100 -1.64 5.39 -11.81
N PHE A 101 -2.93 5.42 -11.47
CA PHE A 101 -3.99 4.72 -12.17
C PHE A 101 -4.66 5.74 -13.11
N PRO A 102 -4.58 5.56 -14.44
CA PRO A 102 -5.26 6.45 -15.39
C PRO A 102 -6.77 6.48 -15.18
N LYS A 103 -7.36 5.32 -14.91
CA LYS A 103 -8.77 5.20 -14.57
C LYS A 103 -8.97 4.05 -13.58
N LEU A 104 -9.59 4.36 -12.46
CA LEU A 104 -10.15 3.38 -11.53
C LEU A 104 -11.62 3.20 -11.86
N GLU A 105 -12.00 2.01 -12.30
CA GLU A 105 -13.40 1.71 -12.62
C GLU A 105 -14.23 1.59 -11.34
N ILE A 106 -15.46 2.11 -11.38
CA ILE A 106 -16.43 1.94 -10.30
C ILE A 106 -17.27 0.67 -10.56
N PRO A 107 -17.48 -0.20 -9.56
CA PRO A 107 -18.46 -1.28 -9.66
C PRO A 107 -19.87 -0.78 -10.01
N GLN A 108 -20.57 -1.50 -10.88
CA GLN A 108 -21.94 -1.17 -11.26
C GLN A 108 -22.93 -1.34 -10.09
N GLY A 109 -24.07 -0.66 -10.16
CA GLY A 109 -25.17 -0.83 -9.21
C GLY A 109 -25.08 0.00 -7.93
N LEU A 110 -24.12 0.93 -7.83
CA LEU A 110 -23.97 1.82 -6.66
C LEU A 110 -24.91 3.04 -6.66
N GLY A 111 -25.66 3.27 -7.74
CA GLY A 111 -26.59 4.40 -7.83
C GLY A 111 -25.92 5.78 -7.78
N ILE A 112 -24.67 5.87 -8.21
CA ILE A 112 -23.92 7.13 -8.25
C ILE A 112 -24.52 8.07 -9.29
N ALA A 113 -24.75 9.31 -8.90
CA ALA A 113 -25.24 10.39 -9.74
C ALA A 113 -24.35 11.64 -9.59
N ALA A 114 -24.41 12.55 -10.56
CA ALA A 114 -23.73 13.83 -10.46
C ALA A 114 -24.11 14.57 -9.16
N GLY A 115 -23.12 15.19 -8.52
CA GLY A 115 -23.27 15.82 -7.20
C GLY A 115 -23.17 14.87 -6.00
N SER A 116 -23.16 13.55 -6.22
CA SER A 116 -22.94 12.59 -5.14
C SER A 116 -21.54 12.77 -4.55
N ASN A 117 -21.43 12.78 -3.23
CA ASN A 117 -20.16 12.90 -2.53
C ASN A 117 -19.61 11.53 -2.16
N ALA A 118 -18.28 11.40 -2.24
CA ALA A 118 -17.57 10.22 -1.79
C ALA A 118 -16.16 10.58 -1.29
N SER A 119 -15.46 9.59 -0.79
CA SER A 119 -14.05 9.67 -0.43
C SER A 119 -13.31 8.47 -0.99
N LEU A 120 -12.15 8.70 -1.60
CA LEU A 120 -11.18 7.65 -1.89
C LEU A 120 -10.28 7.46 -0.68
N GLN A 121 -9.99 6.21 -0.35
CA GLN A 121 -8.98 5.83 0.64
C GLN A 121 -7.91 5.00 -0.03
N VAL A 122 -6.66 5.42 0.14
CA VAL A 122 -5.49 4.61 -0.16
C VAL A 122 -4.93 4.08 1.16
N VAL A 123 -4.69 2.77 1.21
CA VAL A 123 -4.08 2.12 2.37
C VAL A 123 -2.79 1.46 1.92
N GLN A 124 -1.68 1.72 2.61
CA GLN A 124 -0.43 1.02 2.40
C GLN A 124 -0.05 0.22 3.65
N LEU A 125 0.11 -1.09 3.49
CA LEU A 125 0.70 -1.95 4.51
C LEU A 125 2.21 -1.99 4.32
N THR A 126 2.92 -1.73 5.42
CA THR A 126 4.37 -1.82 5.50
C THR A 126 4.82 -3.29 5.62
N GLU A 127 6.10 -3.54 5.43
CA GLU A 127 6.70 -4.88 5.54
C GLU A 127 6.45 -5.55 6.90
N LEU A 128 6.32 -4.72 7.94
CA LEU A 128 6.04 -5.17 9.32
C LEU A 128 4.54 -5.27 9.64
N GLY A 129 3.66 -5.13 8.64
CA GLY A 129 2.21 -5.26 8.78
C GLY A 129 1.50 -4.04 9.40
N SER A 130 2.21 -2.93 9.60
CA SER A 130 1.56 -1.67 9.99
C SER A 130 0.86 -1.03 8.80
N ALA A 131 -0.23 -0.30 9.04
CA ALA A 131 -1.02 0.33 7.98
C ALA A 131 -0.91 1.85 8.03
N LEU A 132 -0.78 2.46 6.86
CA LEU A 132 -0.78 3.89 6.63
C LEU A 132 -1.97 4.25 5.75
N TYR A 133 -2.63 5.36 6.08
CA TYR A 133 -3.92 5.74 5.54
C TYR A 133 -3.89 7.16 4.99
N ASN A 134 -4.47 7.34 3.82
CA ASN A 134 -4.68 8.64 3.24
C ASN A 134 -5.99 8.68 2.47
N CYS A 135 -6.65 9.83 2.49
CA CYS A 135 -7.94 9.99 1.83
C CYS A 135 -7.99 11.26 1.01
N ALA A 136 -8.82 11.23 -0.02
CA ALA A 136 -9.15 12.37 -0.86
C ALA A 136 -10.67 12.43 -1.04
N ASP A 137 -11.25 13.60 -0.80
CA ASP A 137 -12.69 13.79 -0.90
C ASP A 137 -13.06 14.23 -2.32
N ILE A 138 -14.08 13.58 -2.87
CA ILE A 138 -14.54 13.80 -4.24
C ILE A 138 -16.02 14.14 -4.28
N THR A 139 -16.41 14.78 -5.38
CA THR A 139 -17.79 14.94 -5.82
C THR A 139 -17.90 14.40 -7.23
N PHE A 140 -18.83 13.48 -7.46
CA PHE A 140 -19.03 12.91 -8.78
C PHE A 140 -19.60 13.96 -9.74
N SER A 141 -19.06 14.05 -10.95
CA SER A 141 -19.41 15.07 -11.94
C SER A 141 -19.46 14.47 -13.35
N GLU A 142 -20.43 14.89 -14.15
CA GLU A 142 -20.51 14.55 -15.59
C GLU A 142 -19.44 15.28 -16.41
N ASN A 143 -18.90 16.38 -15.89
CA ASN A 143 -17.91 17.22 -16.57
C ASN A 143 -16.48 16.91 -16.15
N ALA A 144 -16.29 16.01 -15.19
CA ALA A 144 -14.96 15.59 -14.76
C ALA A 144 -14.34 14.64 -15.78
N GLU A 145 -13.07 14.88 -16.09
CA GLU A 145 -12.27 14.03 -16.97
C GLU A 145 -11.17 13.31 -16.18
N VAL A 146 -10.70 12.19 -16.71
CA VAL A 146 -9.46 11.55 -16.25
C VAL A 146 -8.26 12.48 -16.50
N LEU A 147 -7.22 12.33 -15.69
CA LEU A 147 -5.95 13.01 -15.94
C LEU A 147 -5.40 12.65 -17.31
N SER A 148 -4.80 13.64 -17.95
CA SER A 148 -4.06 13.48 -19.19
C SER A 148 -2.87 12.52 -19.03
N THR A 149 -2.44 11.92 -20.13
CA THR A 149 -1.35 10.93 -20.13
C THR A 149 0.00 11.48 -19.71
N ASP A 150 0.24 12.78 -19.85
CA ASP A 150 1.44 13.48 -19.37
C ASP A 150 1.40 13.76 -17.86
N THR A 151 0.20 13.90 -17.28
CA THR A 151 0.04 14.10 -15.84
C THR A 151 0.02 12.76 -15.10
N CYS A 152 -0.65 11.75 -15.65
CA CYS A 152 -0.76 10.42 -15.06
C CYS A 152 0.34 9.48 -15.57
N THR A 153 1.56 9.70 -15.10
CA THR A 153 2.73 8.88 -15.46
C THR A 153 3.39 8.26 -14.25
N ASN A 154 3.70 6.97 -14.33
CA ASN A 154 4.51 6.30 -13.32
C ASN A 154 5.98 6.75 -13.41
N SER A 155 6.62 6.96 -12.27
CA SER A 155 8.07 7.16 -12.22
C SER A 155 8.83 5.92 -12.68
N SER A 156 10.03 6.11 -13.22
CA SER A 156 10.93 5.01 -13.55
C SER A 156 11.21 4.15 -12.31
N GLY A 157 10.98 2.84 -12.40
CA GLY A 157 11.20 1.90 -11.29
C GLY A 157 9.98 1.65 -10.40
N ILE A 158 8.85 2.33 -10.64
CA ILE A 158 7.58 1.95 -10.05
C ILE A 158 6.96 0.77 -10.79
N GLY A 159 6.44 -0.19 -10.04
CA GLY A 159 5.78 -1.38 -10.55
C GLY A 159 4.64 -1.84 -9.65
N TRP A 160 3.80 -2.71 -10.17
CA TRP A 160 2.74 -3.34 -9.40
C TRP A 160 2.48 -4.78 -9.83
N LYS A 161 2.00 -5.61 -8.90
CA LYS A 161 1.49 -6.96 -9.18
C LYS A 161 0.29 -7.26 -8.28
N PRO A 162 -0.80 -7.87 -8.79
CA PRO A 162 -1.87 -8.37 -7.93
C PRO A 162 -1.33 -9.33 -6.88
N ILE A 163 -1.88 -9.31 -5.67
CA ILE A 163 -1.57 -10.33 -4.68
C ILE A 163 -2.08 -11.68 -5.20
N GLY A 164 -1.25 -12.72 -5.08
CA GLY A 164 -1.59 -14.07 -5.54
C GLY A 164 -1.43 -14.31 -7.04
N ALA A 165 -0.94 -13.32 -7.81
CA ALA A 165 -0.56 -13.54 -9.21
C ALA A 165 0.54 -14.61 -9.29
N ALA A 166 0.32 -15.65 -10.10
CA ALA A 166 1.32 -16.68 -10.36
C ALA A 166 2.59 -16.08 -10.99
N ALA A 167 3.75 -16.68 -10.72
CA ALA A 167 4.94 -16.37 -11.48
C ALA A 167 4.65 -16.61 -12.97
N PRO A 168 5.14 -15.76 -13.89
CA PRO A 168 4.96 -16.00 -15.31
C PRO A 168 5.53 -17.38 -15.64
N THR A 169 4.67 -18.29 -16.09
CA THR A 169 5.09 -19.58 -16.61
C THR A 169 5.75 -19.32 -17.96
N ASN A 170 7.08 -19.44 -18.02
CA ASN A 170 7.72 -19.62 -19.32
C ASN A 170 7.13 -20.89 -19.93
N ASN A 171 6.32 -20.75 -20.99
CA ASN A 171 5.77 -21.85 -21.75
C ASN A 171 6.91 -22.56 -22.52
N THR A 172 7.73 -23.32 -21.80
CA THR A 172 8.43 -24.48 -22.38
C THR A 172 7.45 -25.65 -22.39
N PRO A 173 7.29 -26.38 -23.51
CA PRO A 173 6.39 -27.54 -23.59
C PRO A 173 6.66 -28.53 -22.46
N ALA A 174 5.58 -28.98 -21.81
CA ALA A 174 5.63 -29.94 -20.71
C ALA A 174 6.22 -31.27 -21.19
N ASP A 175 7.30 -31.70 -20.55
CA ASP A 175 7.75 -33.09 -20.61
C ASP A 175 6.90 -33.92 -19.65
N ASN A 176 6.38 -35.06 -20.14
CA ASN A 176 5.47 -35.92 -19.40
C ASN A 176 6.23 -36.71 -18.32
N GLY A 177 6.35 -36.12 -17.13
CA GLY A 177 7.01 -36.74 -15.98
C GLY A 177 6.07 -36.85 -14.77
N VAL A 178 5.68 -38.08 -14.47
CA VAL A 178 4.81 -38.50 -13.36
C VAL A 178 5.36 -38.06 -12.00
N GLY A 179 4.52 -37.38 -11.21
CA GLY A 179 4.50 -37.36 -9.74
C GLY A 179 5.81 -37.10 -8.99
N ALA A 180 6.05 -35.85 -8.58
CA ALA A 180 6.90 -35.55 -7.44
C ALA A 180 6.10 -34.75 -6.41
N ALA A 181 5.66 -35.44 -5.36
CA ALA A 181 5.25 -34.81 -4.12
C ALA A 181 6.41 -33.93 -3.62
N LEU A 182 6.11 -32.68 -3.27
CA LEU A 182 7.08 -31.79 -2.65
C LEU A 182 7.46 -32.36 -1.28
N SER A 183 8.64 -32.98 -1.19
CA SER A 183 9.31 -33.28 0.06
C SER A 183 9.67 -31.96 0.74
N VAL A 184 9.06 -31.69 1.89
CA VAL A 184 9.48 -30.64 2.81
C VAL A 184 10.85 -31.04 3.35
N ASP A 185 11.92 -30.40 2.85
CA ASP A 185 13.24 -30.51 3.46
C ASP A 185 13.21 -29.77 4.81
N GLN A 186 13.24 -30.55 5.88
CA GLN A 186 13.11 -30.08 7.26
C GLN A 186 14.47 -29.73 7.89
N THR A 187 15.48 -29.42 7.06
CA THR A 187 16.90 -29.30 7.48
C THR A 187 17.43 -27.86 7.55
N ALA A 188 16.55 -26.87 7.76
CA ALA A 188 16.94 -25.48 8.03
C ALA A 188 16.45 -24.97 9.40
N LYS A 189 16.35 -25.86 10.40
CA LYS A 189 16.31 -25.47 11.80
C LYS A 189 17.66 -25.72 12.46
N THR A 190 18.07 -24.76 13.27
CA THR A 190 19.21 -24.78 14.20
C THR A 190 20.60 -24.76 13.57
N LEU A 191 21.08 -23.58 13.19
CA LEU A 191 22.48 -23.15 13.35
C LEU A 191 22.52 -21.62 13.19
N GLY A 192 22.59 -20.88 14.30
CA GLY A 192 22.74 -19.41 14.20
C GLY A 192 22.51 -18.56 15.45
N LEU A 193 22.03 -19.11 16.57
CA LEU A 193 21.87 -18.33 17.81
C LEU A 193 22.49 -18.97 19.07
N GLY A 194 22.99 -20.21 18.98
CA GLY A 194 23.62 -20.92 20.11
C GLY A 194 25.13 -20.69 20.29
N VAL A 195 25.85 -20.31 19.22
CA VAL A 195 27.31 -20.15 19.28
C VAL A 195 27.73 -18.78 19.85
N ILE A 196 26.87 -17.77 19.76
CA ILE A 196 27.16 -16.42 20.28
C ILE A 196 27.00 -16.37 21.81
N MET A 197 26.19 -17.23 22.41
CA MET A 197 26.01 -17.29 23.87
C MET A 197 27.06 -18.16 24.58
N ALA A 198 27.67 -19.14 23.91
CA ALA A 198 28.70 -20.00 24.52
C ALA A 198 30.07 -19.31 24.66
N LEU A 199 30.38 -18.31 23.82
CA LEU A 199 31.60 -17.50 23.95
C LEU A 199 31.49 -16.40 25.02
N LEU A 200 30.28 -16.09 25.48
CA LEU A 200 30.01 -15.06 26.49
C LEU A 200 30.07 -15.57 27.94
N PHE A 201 30.14 -16.89 28.17
CA PHE A 201 30.21 -17.48 29.52
C PHE A 201 31.57 -18.11 29.90
N TRP A 202 32.58 -18.06 29.03
CA TRP A 202 33.94 -18.50 29.41
C TRP A 202 34.79 -17.39 30.07
N ASN A 203 34.44 -16.11 29.89
CA ASN A 203 35.27 -14.99 30.36
C ASN A 203 34.77 -14.29 31.64
N LEU A 204 33.93 -14.96 32.44
CA LEU A 204 33.51 -14.47 33.76
C LEU A 204 33.77 -15.55 34.81
N GLN A 205 35.04 -15.67 35.24
CA GLN A 205 35.38 -16.17 36.57
C GLN A 205 36.04 -15.04 37.35
N PHE A 206 35.38 -14.66 38.46
CA PHE A 206 35.77 -13.77 39.57
C PHE A 206 36.39 -12.40 39.25
#